data_AF-A0A955TRG0-F1
#
_entry.id   AF-A0A955TRG0-F1
#
_cell.length_a   1.000
_cell.length_b   1.000
_cell.length_c   1.000
_cell.angle_alpha   90.00
_cell.angle_beta   90.00
_cell.angle_gamma   90.00
#
_symmetry.space_group_name_H-M   'P 1'
#
loop_
_entity.id
_entity.type
_entity.pdbx_description
1 polymer ?
#
loop_
_entity_poly.entity_id
_entity_poly.type
_entity_poly.pdbx_seq_one_letter_code
_entity_poly.pdbx_strand_id
1 'polypeptide(L)'
;MNVFTILLIWVHLTAATFWVGGMLFLSLVAVPVIKQDVDPLSAQRWFVGLARRFRTFVWGALSILVGTGVLLLSRLVEVSSSPMTWPAPIIGKLVLVLTLIGISLLHDKVIGPKVRILKQKSSEELTDGERWLIRISPIIGRMTLLLGLGVLLMAVFIARI
;
A
#
# COMPACT_ATOMS: atom_id res chain seq x y z
N MET A 1 12.57 -27.93 -3.57
CA MET A 1 11.33 -27.14 -3.37
C MET A 1 10.25 -27.72 -4.29
N ASN A 2 9.03 -28.01 -3.81
CA ASN A 2 8.00 -28.61 -4.67
C ASN A 2 7.36 -27.56 -5.60
N VAL A 3 6.76 -28.01 -6.70
CA VAL A 3 6.12 -27.13 -7.72
C VAL A 3 5.10 -26.18 -7.10
N PHE A 4 4.30 -26.67 -6.14
CA PHE A 4 3.34 -25.85 -5.41
C PHE A 4 3.99 -24.65 -4.71
N THR A 5 5.09 -24.86 -3.99
CA THR A 5 5.80 -23.78 -3.29
C THR A 5 6.42 -22.78 -4.27
N ILE A 6 6.94 -23.25 -5.41
CA ILE A 6 7.47 -22.39 -6.47
C ILE A 6 6.37 -21.47 -6.99
N LEU A 7 5.21 -22.03 -7.35
CA LEU A 7 4.07 -21.26 -7.84
C LEU A 7 3.56 -20.27 -6.78
N LEU A 8 3.51 -20.70 -5.52
CA LEU A 8 3.09 -19.84 -4.40
C LEU A 8 4.00 -18.62 -4.24
N ILE A 9 5.33 -18.82 -4.28
CA ILE A 9 6.31 -17.74 -4.23
C ILE A 9 6.18 -16.85 -5.47
N TRP A 10 6.06 -17.43 -6.66
CA TRP A 10 5.92 -16.69 -7.91
C TRP A 10 4.68 -15.78 -7.90
N VAL A 11 3.52 -16.29 -7.44
CA VAL A 11 2.30 -15.49 -7.28
C VAL A 11 2.48 -14.38 -6.23
N HIS A 12 3.08 -14.70 -5.08
CA HIS A 12 3.35 -13.71 -4.03
C HIS A 12 4.24 -12.57 -4.54
N LEU A 13 5.34 -12.91 -5.22
CA LEU A 13 6.26 -11.93 -5.80
C LEU A 13 5.60 -11.12 -6.91
N THR A 14 4.81 -11.74 -7.78
CA THR A 14 4.09 -11.03 -8.85
C THR A 14 3.12 -10.01 -8.26
N ALA A 15 2.36 -10.37 -7.22
CA ALA A 15 1.47 -9.45 -6.52
C ALA A 15 2.24 -8.32 -5.83
N ALA A 16 3.39 -8.62 -5.21
CA ALA A 16 4.26 -7.62 -4.58
C ALA A 16 4.82 -6.63 -5.61
N THR A 17 5.34 -7.14 -6.73
CA THR A 17 5.88 -6.31 -7.83
C THR A 17 4.79 -5.43 -8.45
N PHE A 18 3.60 -5.98 -8.70
CA PHE A 18 2.48 -5.20 -9.20
C PHE A 18 2.10 -4.06 -8.23
N TRP A 19 1.98 -4.38 -6.94
CA TRP A 19 1.59 -3.40 -5.93
C TRP A 19 2.65 -2.30 -5.76
N VAL A 20 3.92 -2.66 -5.55
CA VAL A 20 5.00 -1.68 -5.33
C VAL A 20 5.28 -0.89 -6.61
N GLY A 21 5.34 -1.57 -7.77
CA GLY A 21 5.56 -0.93 -9.05
C GLY A 21 4.47 0.07 -9.42
N GLY A 22 3.20 -0.27 -9.19
CA GLY A 22 2.09 0.64 -9.43
C GLY A 22 2.10 1.85 -8.49
N MET A 23 2.46 1.67 -7.21
CA MET A 23 2.59 2.78 -6.26
C MET A 23 3.76 3.71 -6.63
N LEU A 24 4.90 3.15 -7.06
CA LEU A 24 6.03 3.91 -7.59
C LEU A 24 5.63 4.71 -8.83
N PHE A 25 4.97 4.06 -9.80
CA PHE A 25 4.49 4.72 -11.01
C PHE A 25 3.54 5.87 -10.71
N LEU A 26 2.54 5.65 -9.83
CA LEU A 26 1.61 6.71 -9.45
C LEU A 26 2.34 7.89 -8.78
N SER A 27 3.27 7.59 -7.88
CA SER A 27 3.93 8.61 -7.06
C SER A 27 4.99 9.41 -7.83
N LEU A 28 5.78 8.73 -8.66
CA LEU A 28 6.96 9.30 -9.33
C LEU A 28 6.69 9.75 -10.76
N VAL A 29 5.65 9.22 -11.41
CA VAL A 29 5.34 9.51 -12.82
C VAL A 29 3.98 10.16 -12.97
N ALA A 30 2.89 9.46 -12.57
CA ALA A 30 1.54 9.94 -12.87
C ALA A 30 1.21 11.25 -12.13
N VAL A 31 1.43 11.32 -10.81
CA VAL A 31 1.11 12.52 -10.03
C VAL A 31 1.89 13.76 -10.50
N PRO A 32 3.22 13.69 -10.76
CA PRO A 32 3.96 14.81 -11.34
C PRO A 32 3.40 15.29 -12.67
N VAL A 33 3.10 14.39 -13.60
CA VAL A 33 2.55 14.74 -14.93
C VAL A 33 1.21 15.47 -14.79
N ILE A 34 0.31 14.95 -13.96
CA ILE A 34 -1.02 15.55 -13.76
C ILE A 34 -0.94 16.94 -13.12
N LYS A 35 0.06 17.20 -12.28
CA LYS A 35 0.27 18.52 -11.67
C LYS A 35 0.76 19.58 -12.66
N GLN A 36 1.28 19.17 -13.81
CA GLN A 36 1.82 20.06 -14.85
C GLN A 36 0.82 20.29 -15.99
N ASP A 37 -0.38 19.72 -15.91
CA ASP A 37 -1.40 19.83 -16.95
C ASP A 37 -1.94 21.26 -17.09
N VAL A 38 -2.23 21.68 -18.33
CA VAL A 38 -2.78 22.99 -18.67
C VAL A 38 -4.24 23.12 -18.20
N ASP A 39 -4.97 22.00 -18.09
CA ASP A 39 -6.28 21.93 -17.44
C ASP A 39 -6.21 21.01 -16.19
N PRO A 40 -5.84 21.57 -15.02
CA PRO A 40 -5.70 20.81 -13.79
C PRO A 40 -6.99 20.11 -13.33
N LEU A 41 -8.17 20.67 -13.66
CA LEU A 41 -9.44 20.14 -13.20
C LEU A 41 -9.84 18.88 -13.98
N SER A 42 -9.67 18.88 -15.30
CA SER A 42 -9.92 17.66 -16.09
C SER A 42 -8.89 16.58 -15.81
N ALA A 43 -7.60 16.94 -15.72
CA ALA A 43 -6.53 16.01 -15.38
C ALA A 43 -6.76 15.35 -14.00
N GLN A 44 -7.19 16.12 -13.01
CA GLN A 44 -7.55 15.59 -11.69
C GLN A 44 -8.73 14.63 -11.75
N ARG A 45 -9.78 14.92 -12.55
CA ARG A 45 -10.94 14.01 -12.71
C ARG A 45 -10.51 12.67 -13.32
N TRP A 46 -9.70 12.70 -14.37
CA TRP A 46 -9.14 11.50 -15.00
C TRP A 46 -8.27 10.70 -14.03
N PHE A 47 -7.38 11.39 -13.31
CA PHE A 47 -6.53 10.74 -12.31
C PHE A 47 -7.34 10.06 -11.21
N VAL A 48 -8.40 10.70 -10.72
CA VAL A 48 -9.28 10.11 -9.70
C VAL A 48 -9.97 8.85 -10.24
N GLY A 49 -10.38 8.84 -11.51
CA GLY A 49 -10.90 7.64 -12.17
C GLY A 49 -9.86 6.52 -12.24
N LEU A 50 -8.66 6.82 -12.73
CA LEU A 50 -7.52 5.90 -12.81
C LEU A 50 -7.17 5.32 -11.44
N ALA A 51 -7.00 6.18 -10.43
CA ALA A 51 -6.63 5.80 -9.07
C ALA A 51 -7.70 4.91 -8.41
N ARG A 52 -8.99 5.16 -8.66
CA ARG A 52 -10.07 4.28 -8.17
C ARG A 52 -10.01 2.90 -8.81
N ARG A 53 -9.78 2.82 -10.12
CA ARG A 53 -9.65 1.53 -10.83
C ARG A 53 -8.43 0.79 -10.33
N PHE A 54 -7.28 1.45 -10.25
CA PHE A 54 -6.04 0.88 -9.72
C PHE A 54 -6.24 0.36 -8.29
N ARG A 55 -6.94 1.11 -7.44
CA ARG A 55 -7.24 0.70 -6.06
C ARG A 55 -7.97 -0.65 -5.98
N THR A 56 -8.89 -0.95 -6.90
CA THR A 56 -9.53 -2.27 -6.94
C THR A 56 -8.50 -3.40 -7.12
N PHE A 57 -7.54 -3.21 -8.02
CA PHE A 57 -6.46 -4.18 -8.22
C PHE A 57 -5.47 -4.21 -7.06
N VAL A 58 -5.22 -3.07 -6.39
CA VAL A 58 -4.40 -2.98 -5.18
C VAL A 58 -4.99 -3.86 -4.08
N TRP A 59 -6.31 -3.79 -3.84
CA TRP A 59 -6.97 -4.64 -2.85
C TRP A 59 -6.90 -6.13 -3.23
N GLY A 60 -7.07 -6.46 -4.52
CA GLY A 60 -6.88 -7.84 -5.00
C GLY A 60 -5.45 -8.35 -4.77
N ALA A 61 -4.44 -7.55 -5.12
CA ALA A 61 -3.04 -7.87 -4.88
C ALA A 61 -2.73 -8.02 -3.39
N LEU A 62 -3.29 -7.15 -2.53
CA LEU A 62 -3.12 -7.23 -1.08
C LEU A 62 -3.75 -8.50 -0.50
N SER A 63 -4.94 -8.89 -0.97
CA SER A 63 -5.56 -10.18 -0.59
C SER A 63 -4.69 -11.37 -0.99
N ILE A 64 -4.12 -11.36 -2.20
CA ILE A 64 -3.17 -12.38 -2.66
C ILE A 64 -1.93 -12.40 -1.76
N LEU A 65 -1.35 -11.24 -1.45
CA LEU A 65 -0.16 -11.13 -0.60
C LEU A 65 -0.39 -11.67 0.81
N VAL A 66 -1.53 -11.34 1.43
CA VAL A 66 -1.89 -11.85 2.76
C VAL A 66 -2.11 -13.36 2.70
N GLY A 67 -2.93 -13.86 1.77
CA GLY A 67 -3.25 -15.29 1.67
C GLY A 67 -2.00 -16.13 1.40
N THR A 68 -1.20 -15.75 0.39
CA THR A 68 0.05 -16.45 0.07
C THR A 68 1.11 -16.26 1.16
N GLY A 69 1.16 -15.09 1.81
CA GLY A 69 2.08 -14.81 2.92
C GLY A 69 1.85 -15.71 4.13
N VAL A 70 0.60 -15.97 4.50
CA VAL A 70 0.25 -16.91 5.58
C VAL A 70 0.71 -18.34 5.24
N LEU A 71 0.47 -18.78 4.00
CA LEU A 71 0.87 -20.11 3.53
C LEU A 71 2.40 -20.29 3.42
N LEU A 72 3.13 -19.20 3.16
CA LEU A 72 4.59 -19.20 3.15
C LEU A 72 5.16 -19.11 4.57
N LEU A 73 4.52 -18.35 5.46
CA LEU A 73 4.95 -18.22 6.85
C LEU A 73 4.96 -19.57 7.56
N SER A 74 3.93 -20.39 7.38
CA SER A 74 3.86 -21.73 7.99
C SER A 74 4.92 -22.72 7.51
N ARG A 75 5.65 -22.38 6.44
CA ARG A 75 6.79 -23.16 5.94
C ARG A 75 8.14 -22.64 6.46
N LEU A 76 8.16 -21.42 7.00
CA LEU A 76 9.37 -20.76 7.51
C LEU A 76 9.47 -20.83 9.03
N VAL A 77 8.34 -20.88 9.73
CA VAL A 77 8.29 -20.97 11.19
C VAL A 77 7.26 -21.99 11.64
N GLU A 78 7.50 -22.57 12.81
CA GLU A 78 6.51 -23.38 13.49
C GLU A 78 5.44 -22.47 14.09
N VAL A 79 4.26 -22.38 13.47
CA VAL A 79 3.20 -21.43 13.83
C VAL A 79 2.63 -21.68 15.24
N SER A 80 2.75 -22.90 15.76
CA SER A 80 2.38 -23.25 17.14
C SER A 80 3.35 -22.71 18.19
N SER A 81 4.57 -22.34 17.79
CA SER A 81 5.57 -21.75 18.70
C SER A 81 5.28 -20.27 18.98
N SER A 82 5.79 -19.77 20.11
CA SER A 82 5.64 -18.35 20.46
C SER A 82 6.26 -17.45 19.38
N PRO A 83 5.58 -16.39 18.91
CA PRO A 83 6.15 -15.46 17.93
C PRO A 83 7.48 -14.83 18.37
N MET A 84 7.79 -14.83 19.67
CA MET A 84 9.04 -14.32 20.23
C MET A 84 10.26 -15.19 19.86
N THR A 85 10.06 -16.43 19.43
CA THR A 85 11.13 -17.32 18.96
C THR A 85 11.39 -17.20 17.46
N TRP A 86 10.54 -16.47 16.73
CA TRP A 86 10.65 -16.35 15.28
C TRP A 86 11.83 -15.44 14.89
N PRO A 87 12.46 -15.69 13.73
CA PRO A 87 13.50 -14.82 13.21
C PRO A 87 13.05 -13.36 13.13
N ALA A 88 13.88 -12.44 13.63
CA ALA A 88 13.54 -11.02 13.72
C ALA A 88 13.06 -10.39 12.38
N PRO A 89 13.62 -10.74 11.20
CA PRO A 89 13.10 -10.21 9.92
C PRO A 89 11.66 -10.63 9.61
N ILE A 90 11.21 -11.80 10.09
CA ILE A 90 9.82 -12.25 9.92
C ILE A 90 8.90 -11.37 10.78
N ILE A 91 9.24 -11.15 12.04
CA ILE A 91 8.48 -10.27 12.95
C ILE A 91 8.42 -8.85 12.36
N GLY A 92 9.56 -8.31 11.93
CA GLY A 92 9.64 -7.00 11.29
C GLY A 92 8.75 -6.89 10.05
N LYS A 93 8.75 -7.91 9.18
CA LYS A 93 7.86 -7.96 8.01
C LYS A 93 6.40 -7.94 8.41
N LEU A 94 6.00 -8.74 9.41
CA LEU A 94 4.61 -8.83 9.86
C LEU A 94 4.10 -7.53 10.47
N VAL A 95 4.91 -6.88 11.31
CA VAL A 95 4.59 -5.55 11.87
C VAL A 95 4.37 -4.55 10.73
N LEU A 96 5.31 -4.47 9.78
CA LEU A 96 5.20 -3.57 8.64
C LEU A 96 3.95 -3.84 7.78
N VAL A 97 3.62 -5.11 7.51
CA VAL A 97 2.43 -5.49 6.76
C VAL A 97 1.16 -5.08 7.49
N LEU A 98 1.06 -5.34 8.81
CA LEU A 98 -0.10 -4.94 9.61
C LEU A 98 -0.27 -3.42 9.66
N THR A 99 0.83 -2.68 9.87
CA THR A 99 0.82 -1.21 9.83
C THR A 99 0.39 -0.69 8.45
N LEU A 100 0.91 -1.28 7.37
CA LEU A 100 0.55 -0.91 6.00
C LEU A 100 -0.94 -1.14 5.73
N ILE A 101 -1.50 -2.29 6.13
CA ILE A 101 -2.93 -2.60 5.98
C ILE A 101 -3.77 -1.61 6.79
N GLY A 102 -3.39 -1.35 8.04
CA GLY A 102 -4.10 -0.41 8.92
C GLY A 102 -4.14 1.01 8.34
N ILE A 103 -3.00 1.54 7.89
CA ILE A 103 -2.92 2.86 7.25
C ILE A 103 -3.70 2.88 5.94
N SER A 104 -3.62 1.82 5.13
CA SER A 104 -4.36 1.73 3.85
C SER A 104 -5.86 1.73 4.06
N LEU A 105 -6.37 0.99 5.06
CA LEU A 105 -7.80 1.00 5.43
C LEU A 105 -8.23 2.38 5.92
N LEU A 106 -7.48 2.98 6.84
CA LEU A 106 -7.76 4.31 7.37
C LEU A 106 -7.79 5.36 6.25
N HIS A 107 -6.81 5.30 5.35
CA HIS A 107 -6.72 6.19 4.21
C HIS A 107 -7.91 6.00 3.25
N ASP A 108 -8.20 4.77 2.83
CA ASP A 108 -9.18 4.51 1.78
C ASP A 108 -10.63 4.64 2.26
N LYS A 109 -10.92 4.28 3.51
CA LYS A 109 -12.27 4.22 4.05
C LYS A 109 -12.67 5.47 4.83
N VAL A 110 -11.71 6.17 5.45
CA VAL A 110 -12.00 7.31 6.32
C VAL A 110 -11.48 8.61 5.73
N ILE A 111 -10.17 8.70 5.48
CA ILE A 111 -9.52 9.97 5.09
C ILE A 111 -9.89 10.36 3.65
N GLY A 112 -9.82 9.43 2.70
CA GLY A 112 -10.10 9.68 1.29
C GLY A 112 -11.52 10.21 1.03
N PRO A 113 -12.58 9.57 1.56
CA PRO A 113 -13.94 10.09 1.45
C PRO A 113 -14.11 11.47 2.10
N LYS A 114 -13.54 11.67 3.30
CA LYS A 114 -13.60 12.95 4.01
C LYS A 114 -12.94 14.07 3.21
N VAL A 115 -11.71 13.87 2.73
CA VAL A 115 -10.98 14.85 1.91
C VAL A 115 -11.72 15.16 0.61
N ARG A 116 -12.39 14.18 0.00
CA ARG A 116 -13.19 14.41 -1.22
C ARG A 116 -14.35 15.39 -0.97
N ILE A 117 -15.05 15.24 0.15
CA ILE A 117 -16.14 16.14 0.55
C ILE A 117 -15.57 17.53 0.88
N LEU A 118 -14.49 17.60 1.64
CA LEU A 118 -13.86 18.88 2.02
C LEU A 118 -13.35 19.68 0.82
N LYS A 119 -12.86 19.01 -0.23
CA LYS A 119 -12.43 19.66 -1.48
C LYS A 119 -13.57 20.29 -2.30
N GLN A 120 -14.83 20.02 -1.95
CA GLN A 120 -16.00 20.63 -2.60
C GLN A 120 -16.52 21.87 -1.84
N LYS A 121 -16.09 22.09 -0.60
CA LYS A 121 -16.44 23.27 0.18
C LYS A 121 -15.66 24.49 -0.29
N SER A 122 -16.20 25.70 -0.05
CA SER A 122 -15.44 26.93 -0.23
C SER A 122 -14.28 26.99 0.77
N SER A 123 -13.16 27.62 0.39
CA SER A 123 -11.97 27.74 1.25
C SER A 123 -12.27 28.50 2.56
N GLU A 124 -13.27 29.37 2.54
CA GLU A 124 -13.72 30.19 3.67
C GLU A 124 -14.49 29.36 4.71
N GLU A 125 -15.08 28.23 4.31
CA GLU A 125 -15.88 27.34 5.17
C GLU A 125 -15.04 26.26 5.86
N LEU A 126 -13.76 26.14 5.50
CA LEU A 126 -12.87 25.12 6.05
C LEU A 126 -12.28 25.58 7.39
N THR A 127 -12.28 24.68 8.37
CA THR A 127 -11.51 24.82 9.61
C THR A 127 -10.01 24.56 9.35
N ASP A 128 -9.15 25.02 10.26
CA ASP A 128 -7.69 24.77 10.14
C ASP A 128 -7.36 23.28 10.17
N GLY A 129 -8.10 22.49 10.96
CA GLY A 129 -7.95 21.04 10.99
C GLY A 129 -8.32 20.37 9.66
N GLU A 130 -9.37 20.85 8.98
CA GLU A 130 -9.76 20.34 7.66
C GLU A 130 -8.73 20.73 6.58
N ARG A 131 -8.22 21.96 6.61
CA ARG A 131 -7.13 22.40 5.72
C ARG A 131 -5.87 21.54 5.90
N TRP A 132 -5.50 21.27 7.16
CA TRP A 132 -4.36 20.41 7.48
C TRP A 132 -4.57 18.98 6.96
N LEU A 133 -5.77 18.41 7.14
CA LEU A 133 -6.11 17.07 6.65
C LEU A 133 -5.98 16.95 5.12
N ILE A 134 -6.45 17.95 4.37
CA ILE A 134 -6.31 18.01 2.90
C ILE A 134 -4.82 18.01 2.51
N ARG A 135 -3.99 18.77 3.23
CA ARG A 135 -2.55 18.91 2.94
C ARG A 135 -1.77 17.62 3.24
N ILE A 136 -2.11 16.90 4.31
CA ILE A 136 -1.38 15.69 4.71
C ILE A 136 -1.85 14.42 3.99
N SER A 137 -3.08 14.40 3.46
CA SER A 137 -3.64 13.22 2.78
C SER A 137 -2.74 12.63 1.68
N PRO A 138 -2.10 13.41 0.78
CA PRO A 138 -1.15 12.88 -0.20
C PRO A 138 0.10 12.25 0.41
N ILE A 139 0.53 12.72 1.58
CA ILE A 139 1.71 12.20 2.29
C ILE A 139 1.41 10.80 2.84
N ILE A 140 0.19 10.58 3.35
CA ILE A 140 -0.26 9.28 3.85
C ILE A 140 -0.15 8.20 2.76
N GLY A 141 -0.53 8.52 1.52
CA GLY A 141 -0.36 7.63 0.37
C GLY A 141 1.10 7.35 0.00
N ARG A 142 2.04 8.25 0.31
CA ARG A 142 3.48 8.01 0.12
C ARG A 142 4.09 7.20 1.27
N MET A 143 3.56 7.35 2.48
CA MET A 143 3.98 6.54 3.62
C MET A 143 3.68 5.05 3.40
N THR A 144 2.55 4.71 2.78
CA THR A 144 2.25 3.30 2.45
C THR A 144 3.27 2.73 1.46
N LEU A 145 3.71 3.50 0.45
CA LEU A 145 4.80 3.11 -0.44
C LEU A 145 6.10 2.83 0.34
N LEU A 146 6.50 3.71 1.25
CA LEU A 146 7.71 3.50 2.06
C LEU A 146 7.61 2.24 2.93
N LEU A 147 6.45 2.00 3.55
CA LEU A 147 6.20 0.78 4.30
C LEU A 147 6.31 -0.45 3.40
N GLY A 148 5.76 -0.40 2.18
CA GLY A 148 5.85 -1.50 1.22
C GLY A 148 7.28 -1.79 0.77
N LEU A 149 8.11 -0.75 0.57
CA LEU A 149 9.54 -0.92 0.33
C LEU A 149 10.24 -1.55 1.53
N GLY A 150 9.87 -1.17 2.75
CA GLY A 150 10.33 -1.82 3.98
C GLY A 150 9.93 -3.30 4.05
N VAL A 151 8.71 -3.65 3.66
CA VAL A 151 8.24 -5.05 3.57
C VAL A 151 9.08 -5.85 2.57
N LEU A 152 9.41 -5.27 1.41
CA LEU A 152 10.30 -5.90 0.44
C LEU A 152 11.71 -6.08 1.00
N LEU A 153 12.25 -5.08 1.69
CA LEU A 153 13.56 -5.16 2.34
C LEU A 153 13.60 -6.28 3.38
N MET A 154 12.56 -6.41 4.21
CA MET A 154 12.46 -7.53 5.15
C MET A 154 12.38 -8.88 4.43
N ALA A 155 11.73 -8.96 3.26
CA ALA A 155 11.72 -10.17 2.46
C ALA A 155 13.12 -10.55 1.94
N VAL A 156 13.97 -9.57 1.61
CA VAL A 156 15.38 -9.82 1.27
C VAL A 156 16.14 -10.42 2.45
N PHE A 157 15.97 -9.87 3.66
CA PHE A 157 16.59 -10.44 4.86
C PHE A 157 16.13 -11.88 5.14
N ILE A 158 14.83 -12.15 5.00
CA ILE A 158 14.28 -13.51 5.16
C ILE A 158 14.91 -14.49 4.15
N ALA A 159 15.13 -14.06 2.91
CA ALA A 159 15.74 -14.89 1.87
C ALA A 159 17.25 -15.19 2.09
N ARG A 160 17.86 -14.60 3.13
CA ARG A 160 19.29 -14.77 3.48
C ARG A 160 19.51 -15.52 4.80
N ILE A 161 18.44 -15.92 5.48
CA ILE A 161 18.48 -16.78 6.68
C ILE A 161 18.27 -18.22 6.24
#